data_AF-A0A6C0DBI9-F1
#
_entry.id   AF-A0A6C0DBI9-F1
#
_cell.length_a   1.000
_cell.length_b   1.000
_cell.length_c   1.000
_cell.angle_alpha   90.00
_cell.angle_beta   90.00
_cell.angle_gamma   90.00
#
_symmetry.space_group_name_H-M   'P 1'
#
loop_
_entity.id
_entity.type
_entity.pdbx_description
1 polymer ?
#
loop_
_entity_poly.entity_id
_entity_poly.type
_entity_poly.pdbx_seq_one_letter_code
_entity_poly.pdbx_strand_id
1 'polypeptide(L)'
;MHYKNKIKNRFHNKNCNNNMSYEECELAILRKAAEESEQIQGQKIVESPEIQKIVLIVEEFIIYKKLVCYGGTAINNILPKYAQFYNKDVELPDYDFYSANALDDAKELADIYYAAGYKDVEAKAGVHMGTFKVFVNFIAIADITYMHKELYDAIHKDSILIAGIHYAPPDFLRMSMYLELSRPKGDISRWEKVLKRLNLLNEHYPIKISNKCEKLDTNVIHKDNIYFITRDNLIDQGVIFFGTYAVSLYSNQTYKKEHNQKTSNFDVISDNPERCALILKEQLERHNINKIKTINHSAIGELLPEHIEVLVDNIPLVFIYKPIACHNYNKIIIGNKEINIASIDTILSFYLVFLYADMPYYNIDKLGCTAKFLFEIQQKNRIEQRGILKRFSIDCYGKQPTLDAIRSEKAEKYKELSNNRNSRDYEMWFLKYIPDRIHNRSNYSKSIINNYKKKADIIDTKTKEESKQNSSKESEETKYDTLLKTKNTVNKKRKTNKKLSFKSNFMKLFREKRNKTIKNM
;
A
#
# COMPACT_ATOMS: atom_id res chain seq x y z
N MET A 1 50.31 -12.07 18.00
CA MET A 1 49.19 -12.99 17.77
C MET A 1 48.16 -12.81 18.88
N HIS A 2 47.09 -12.04 18.66
CA HIS A 2 46.01 -11.94 19.65
C HIS A 2 45.07 -13.14 19.47
N TYR A 3 45.17 -14.11 20.37
CA TYR A 3 44.15 -15.15 20.52
C TYR A 3 42.88 -14.49 21.08
N LYS A 4 41.86 -14.30 20.23
CA LYS A 4 40.50 -14.01 20.70
C LYS A 4 39.99 -15.26 21.40
N ASN A 5 39.85 -15.20 22.73
CA ASN A 5 39.08 -16.18 23.50
C ASN A 5 37.66 -16.24 22.93
N LYS A 6 37.31 -17.34 22.24
CA LYS A 6 35.92 -17.63 21.88
C LYS A 6 35.18 -17.97 23.18
N ILE A 7 34.37 -17.04 23.66
CA ILE A 7 33.43 -17.27 24.75
C ILE A 7 32.55 -18.47 24.35
N LYS A 8 32.64 -19.59 25.07
CA LYS A 8 31.81 -20.78 24.83
C LYS A 8 30.35 -20.43 25.12
N ASN A 9 29.47 -20.87 24.23
CA ASN A 9 28.03 -20.68 24.40
C ASN A 9 27.51 -21.60 25.52
N ARG A 10 26.91 -21.02 26.57
CA ARG A 10 26.37 -21.69 27.77
C ARG A 10 25.31 -22.73 27.41
N PHE A 11 24.54 -22.48 26.35
CA PHE A 11 23.38 -23.31 25.99
C PHE A 11 23.71 -24.42 24.99
N HIS A 12 24.96 -24.49 24.49
CA HIS A 12 25.39 -25.45 23.46
C HIS A 12 24.49 -25.50 22.21
N ASN A 13 23.68 -24.48 21.97
CA ASN A 13 22.75 -24.37 20.86
C ASN A 13 23.05 -23.11 20.04
N LYS A 14 23.14 -23.27 18.72
CA LYS A 14 23.45 -22.17 17.77
C LYS A 14 22.39 -21.06 17.76
N ASN A 15 21.16 -21.35 18.20
CA ASN A 15 20.05 -20.41 18.24
C ASN A 15 20.00 -19.59 19.54
N CYS A 16 20.83 -19.93 20.53
CA CYS A 16 20.88 -19.26 21.83
C CYS A 16 22.16 -18.44 21.98
N ASN A 17 22.14 -17.40 22.80
CA ASN A 17 23.34 -16.64 23.19
C ASN A 17 23.49 -16.60 24.71
N ASN A 18 24.67 -16.23 25.21
CA ASN A 18 24.96 -16.27 26.65
C ASN A 18 24.19 -15.24 27.49
N ASN A 19 23.53 -14.27 26.84
CA ASN A 19 22.74 -13.25 27.52
C ASN A 19 21.27 -13.66 27.68
N MET A 20 20.86 -14.78 27.09
CA MET A 20 19.49 -15.30 27.20
C MET A 20 19.28 -16.06 28.52
N SER A 21 18.06 -16.04 29.03
CA SER A 21 17.58 -16.99 30.04
C SER A 21 17.39 -18.39 29.44
N TYR A 22 17.15 -19.40 30.28
CA TYR A 22 16.85 -20.74 29.81
C TYR A 22 15.54 -20.76 29.00
N GLU A 23 14.52 -20.07 29.50
CA GLU A 23 13.21 -19.91 28.87
C GLU A 23 13.31 -19.14 27.53
N GLU A 24 14.15 -18.10 27.47
CA GLU A 24 14.40 -17.37 26.22
C GLU A 24 15.11 -18.24 25.18
N CYS A 25 16.06 -19.08 25.62
CA CYS A 25 16.71 -20.05 24.75
C CYS A 25 15.74 -21.15 24.26
N GLU A 26 14.87 -21.66 25.14
CA GLU A 26 13.81 -22.62 24.78
C GLU A 26 12.85 -22.03 23.73
N LEU A 27 12.38 -20.79 23.95
CA LEU A 27 11.55 -20.08 22.98
C LEU A 27 12.27 -19.82 21.66
N ALA A 28 13.56 -19.50 21.67
CA ALA A 28 14.35 -19.33 20.44
C ALA A 28 14.47 -20.64 19.66
N ILE A 29 14.61 -21.78 20.34
CA ILE A 29 14.62 -23.11 19.71
C ILE A 29 13.25 -23.43 19.11
N LEU A 30 12.17 -23.22 19.87
CA LEU A 30 10.80 -23.43 19.38
C LEU A 30 10.50 -22.56 18.15
N ARG A 31 10.82 -21.27 18.20
CA ARG A 31 10.67 -20.35 17.06
C ARG A 31 11.41 -20.85 15.84
N LYS A 32 12.65 -21.31 16.02
CA LYS A 32 13.43 -21.83 14.89
C LYS A 32 12.82 -23.10 14.29
N ALA A 33 12.34 -24.01 15.13
CA ALA A 33 11.67 -25.23 14.66
C ALA A 33 10.35 -24.92 13.95
N ALA A 34 9.58 -23.95 14.45
CA ALA A 34 8.36 -23.47 13.81
C ALA A 34 8.67 -22.85 12.44
N GLU A 35 9.65 -21.94 12.35
CA GLU A 35 10.10 -21.35 11.08
C GLU A 35 10.53 -22.41 10.05
N GLU A 36 11.33 -23.41 10.47
CA GLU A 36 11.77 -24.49 9.58
C GLU A 36 10.58 -25.35 9.11
N SER A 37 9.63 -25.66 10.00
CA SER A 37 8.42 -26.40 9.65
C SER A 37 7.53 -25.64 8.68
N GLU A 38 7.30 -24.35 8.93
CA GLU A 38 6.52 -23.46 8.06
C GLU A 38 7.17 -23.36 6.67
N GLN A 39 8.50 -23.25 6.59
CA GLN A 39 9.23 -23.25 5.32
C GLN A 39 9.02 -24.53 4.52
N ILE A 40 9.17 -25.70 5.16
CA ILE A 40 8.99 -27.00 4.50
C ILE A 40 7.55 -27.17 4.02
N GLN A 41 6.56 -26.78 4.83
CA GLN A 41 5.16 -26.90 4.47
C GLN A 41 4.78 -25.93 3.35
N GLY A 42 5.22 -24.68 3.44
CA GLY A 42 4.97 -23.66 2.43
C GLY A 42 5.56 -24.04 1.06
N GLN A 43 6.82 -24.50 1.05
CA GLN A 43 7.47 -24.95 -0.18
C GLN A 43 6.70 -26.09 -0.87
N LYS A 44 6.25 -27.10 -0.11
CA LYS A 44 5.45 -28.20 -0.66
C LYS A 44 4.12 -27.72 -1.28
N ILE A 45 3.50 -26.70 -0.70
CA ILE A 45 2.26 -26.13 -1.22
C ILE A 45 2.53 -25.38 -2.52
N VAL A 46 3.54 -24.51 -2.54
CA VAL A 46 3.90 -23.69 -3.71
C VAL A 46 4.37 -24.56 -4.89
N GLU A 47 5.10 -25.65 -4.61
CA GLU A 47 5.59 -26.58 -5.63
C GLU A 47 4.50 -27.51 -6.20
N SER A 48 3.31 -27.53 -5.59
CA SER A 48 2.19 -28.32 -6.10
C SER A 48 1.78 -27.85 -7.50
N PRO A 49 1.78 -28.73 -8.53
CA PRO A 49 1.37 -28.36 -9.89
C PRO A 49 -0.06 -27.77 -9.96
N GLU A 50 -0.93 -28.24 -9.06
CA GLU A 50 -2.29 -27.73 -8.94
C GLU A 50 -2.30 -26.27 -8.48
N ILE A 51 -1.51 -25.95 -7.45
CA ILE A 51 -1.39 -24.60 -6.91
C ILE A 51 -0.76 -23.65 -7.93
N GLN A 52 0.28 -24.11 -8.63
CA GLN A 52 0.90 -23.33 -9.71
C GLN A 52 -0.12 -22.98 -10.81
N LYS A 53 -0.97 -23.95 -11.20
CA LYS A 53 -2.06 -23.69 -12.16
C LYS A 53 -3.07 -22.68 -11.61
N ILE A 54 -3.40 -22.75 -10.32
CA ILE A 54 -4.32 -21.77 -9.69
C ILE A 54 -3.74 -20.35 -9.76
N VAL A 55 -2.46 -20.19 -9.40
CA VAL A 55 -1.74 -18.90 -9.45
C VAL A 55 -1.68 -18.36 -10.88
N LEU A 56 -1.33 -19.20 -11.85
CA LEU A 56 -1.27 -18.80 -13.26
C LEU A 56 -2.62 -18.27 -13.77
N ILE A 57 -3.73 -18.92 -13.41
CA ILE A 57 -5.08 -18.49 -13.83
C ILE A 57 -5.40 -17.07 -13.30
N VAL A 58 -5.14 -16.78 -12.03
CA VAL A 58 -5.41 -15.44 -11.47
C VAL A 58 -4.48 -14.39 -12.05
N GLU A 59 -3.20 -14.70 -12.27
CA GLU A 59 -2.26 -13.78 -12.91
C GLU A 59 -2.69 -13.46 -14.35
N GLU A 60 -3.04 -14.47 -15.15
CA GLU A 60 -3.57 -14.26 -16.50
C GLU A 60 -4.85 -13.43 -16.52
N PHE A 61 -5.74 -13.67 -15.56
CA PHE A 61 -6.98 -12.90 -15.42
C PHE A 61 -6.68 -11.42 -15.12
N ILE A 62 -5.82 -11.14 -14.13
CA ILE A 62 -5.39 -9.79 -13.78
C ILE A 62 -4.77 -9.07 -14.98
N ILE A 63 -3.88 -9.74 -15.71
CA ILE A 63 -3.21 -9.20 -16.91
C ILE A 63 -4.24 -8.89 -18.00
N TYR A 64 -5.13 -9.83 -18.31
CA TYR A 64 -6.12 -9.69 -19.38
C TYR A 64 -7.11 -8.56 -19.10
N LYS A 65 -7.59 -8.47 -17.86
CA LYS A 65 -8.55 -7.47 -17.40
C LYS A 65 -7.88 -6.13 -17.06
N LYS A 66 -6.54 -6.08 -17.05
CA LYS A 66 -5.71 -4.92 -16.68
C LYS A 66 -6.06 -4.40 -15.28
N LEU A 67 -6.22 -5.31 -14.33
CA LEU A 67 -6.56 -4.99 -12.94
C LEU A 67 -5.33 -4.49 -12.18
N VAL A 68 -5.56 -3.66 -11.17
CA VAL A 68 -4.48 -2.99 -10.43
C VAL A 68 -4.26 -3.66 -9.08
N CYS A 69 -3.17 -4.42 -8.94
CA CYS A 69 -2.76 -5.02 -7.68
C CYS A 69 -2.40 -3.94 -6.65
N TYR A 70 -2.79 -4.13 -5.39
CA TYR A 70 -2.46 -3.22 -4.27
C TYR A 70 -1.90 -3.97 -3.06
N GLY A 71 -1.79 -3.28 -1.92
CA GLY A 71 -1.48 -3.90 -0.64
C GLY A 71 -0.05 -4.44 -0.53
N GLY A 72 0.12 -5.49 0.28
CA GLY A 72 1.43 -6.09 0.54
C GLY A 72 2.06 -6.67 -0.72
N THR A 73 1.25 -7.31 -1.56
CA THR A 73 1.69 -7.93 -2.81
C THR A 73 2.19 -6.89 -3.80
N ALA A 74 1.52 -5.75 -3.93
CA ALA A 74 2.00 -4.67 -4.77
C ALA A 74 3.31 -4.07 -4.25
N ILE A 75 3.38 -3.71 -2.97
CA ILE A 75 4.61 -3.16 -2.38
C ILE A 75 5.77 -4.13 -2.59
N ASN A 76 5.58 -5.41 -2.33
CA ASN A 76 6.62 -6.42 -2.51
C ASN A 76 7.12 -6.49 -3.96
N ASN A 77 6.20 -6.57 -4.93
CA ASN A 77 6.56 -6.81 -6.32
C ASN A 77 7.20 -5.60 -7.01
N ILE A 78 6.91 -4.37 -6.60
CA ILE A 78 7.57 -3.18 -7.14
C ILE A 78 8.97 -2.97 -6.54
N LEU A 79 9.29 -3.59 -5.40
CA LEU A 79 10.62 -3.46 -4.80
C LEU A 79 11.67 -4.26 -5.59
N PRO A 80 12.95 -3.79 -5.58
CA PRO A 80 14.07 -4.59 -6.06
C PRO A 80 14.11 -5.96 -5.37
N LYS A 81 14.55 -7.00 -6.09
CA LYS A 81 14.54 -8.40 -5.61
C LYS A 81 15.15 -8.60 -4.22
N TYR A 82 16.23 -7.89 -3.90
CA TYR A 82 16.91 -7.99 -2.60
C TYR A 82 16.17 -7.32 -1.44
N ALA A 83 15.18 -6.47 -1.73
CA ALA A 83 14.36 -5.75 -0.76
C ALA A 83 12.93 -6.32 -0.65
N GLN A 84 12.61 -7.35 -1.43
CA GLN A 84 11.33 -8.06 -1.34
C GLN A 84 11.27 -8.79 0.01
N PHE A 85 10.12 -8.71 0.66
CA PHE A 85 9.87 -9.25 2.00
C PHE A 85 8.96 -10.48 2.00
N TYR A 86 8.39 -10.86 0.85
CA TYR A 86 7.71 -12.15 0.66
C TYR A 86 8.62 -13.12 -0.06
N ASN A 87 8.62 -14.37 0.39
CA ASN A 87 9.35 -15.44 -0.26
C ASN A 87 8.41 -16.26 -1.15
N LYS A 88 8.47 -16.02 -2.47
CA LYS A 88 7.60 -16.69 -3.45
C LYS A 88 7.83 -18.21 -3.56
N ASP A 89 8.95 -18.71 -3.05
CA ASP A 89 9.26 -20.14 -3.07
C ASP A 89 8.60 -20.89 -1.91
N VAL A 90 8.03 -20.16 -0.94
CA VAL A 90 7.47 -20.71 0.30
C VAL A 90 6.05 -20.21 0.55
N GLU A 91 5.75 -18.97 0.18
CA GLU A 91 4.49 -18.30 0.47
C GLU A 91 3.65 -18.18 -0.80
N LEU A 92 2.40 -18.65 -0.72
CA LEU A 92 1.42 -18.42 -1.79
C LEU A 92 1.10 -16.91 -1.87
N PRO A 93 1.15 -16.30 -3.06
CA PRO A 93 0.75 -14.91 -3.21
C PRO A 93 -0.76 -14.74 -2.95
N ASP A 94 -1.08 -13.84 -2.02
CA ASP A 94 -2.43 -13.33 -1.81
C ASP A 94 -2.65 -12.14 -2.75
N TYR A 95 -3.45 -12.32 -3.80
CA TYR A 95 -3.68 -11.27 -4.80
C TYR A 95 -4.81 -10.35 -4.37
N ASP A 96 -4.42 -9.20 -3.81
CA ASP A 96 -5.29 -8.04 -3.62
C ASP A 96 -5.27 -7.16 -4.88
N PHE A 97 -6.41 -6.95 -5.56
CA PHE A 97 -6.49 -6.03 -6.71
C PHE A 97 -7.78 -5.23 -6.77
N TYR A 98 -7.67 -4.01 -7.28
CA TYR A 98 -8.80 -3.14 -7.54
C TYR A 98 -9.45 -3.47 -8.88
N SER A 99 -10.77 -3.28 -8.94
CA SER A 99 -11.53 -3.30 -10.18
C SER A 99 -12.66 -2.27 -10.12
N ALA A 100 -12.88 -1.54 -11.21
CA ALA A 100 -14.08 -0.72 -11.39
C ALA A 100 -15.37 -1.57 -11.63
N ASN A 101 -15.23 -2.90 -11.77
CA ASN A 101 -16.32 -3.85 -11.93
C ASN A 101 -16.16 -5.11 -11.07
N ALA A 102 -15.70 -4.93 -9.82
CA ALA A 102 -15.26 -6.01 -8.93
C ALA A 102 -16.25 -7.17 -8.75
N LEU A 103 -17.56 -6.89 -8.70
CA LEU A 103 -18.60 -7.92 -8.54
C LEU A 103 -18.62 -8.91 -9.72
N ASP A 104 -18.62 -8.39 -10.95
CA ASP A 104 -18.69 -9.24 -12.14
C ASP A 104 -17.34 -9.92 -12.39
N ASP A 105 -16.23 -9.22 -12.11
CA ASP A 105 -14.90 -9.81 -12.22
C ASP A 105 -14.68 -10.96 -11.23
N ALA A 106 -15.25 -10.89 -10.03
CA ALA A 106 -15.22 -12.00 -9.07
C ALA A 106 -16.00 -13.22 -9.55
N LYS A 107 -17.18 -13.01 -10.16
CA LYS A 107 -17.96 -14.09 -10.77
C LYS A 107 -17.25 -14.69 -11.98
N GLU A 108 -16.66 -13.85 -12.83
CA GLU A 108 -15.91 -14.27 -14.01
C GLU A 108 -14.69 -15.11 -13.63
N LEU A 109 -13.90 -14.68 -12.63
CA LEU A 109 -12.76 -15.45 -12.14
C LEU A 109 -13.19 -16.81 -11.58
N ALA A 110 -14.29 -16.86 -10.81
CA ALA A 110 -14.85 -18.12 -10.33
C ALA A 110 -15.30 -19.04 -11.48
N ASP A 111 -15.92 -18.49 -12.52
CA ASP A 111 -16.30 -19.26 -13.71
C ASP A 111 -15.09 -19.82 -14.47
N ILE A 112 -13.99 -19.06 -14.56
CA ILE A 112 -12.74 -19.50 -15.18
C ILE A 112 -12.14 -20.68 -14.40
N TYR A 113 -12.10 -20.61 -13.06
CA TYR A 113 -11.64 -21.73 -12.25
C TYR A 113 -12.53 -22.96 -12.43
N TYR A 114 -13.85 -22.79 -12.43
CA TYR A 114 -14.75 -23.90 -12.70
C TYR A 114 -14.53 -24.50 -14.08
N ALA A 115 -14.33 -23.66 -15.11
CA ALA A 115 -14.02 -24.10 -16.47
C ALA A 115 -12.71 -24.91 -16.54
N ALA A 116 -11.74 -24.57 -15.71
CA ALA A 116 -10.44 -25.23 -15.61
C ALA A 116 -10.49 -26.59 -14.88
N GLY A 117 -11.66 -26.98 -14.35
CA GLY A 117 -11.92 -28.30 -13.75
C GLY A 117 -12.03 -28.31 -12.22
N TYR A 118 -11.90 -27.15 -11.56
CA TYR A 118 -12.05 -27.05 -10.11
C TYR A 118 -13.53 -27.09 -9.71
N LYS A 119 -13.87 -27.94 -8.73
CA LYS A 119 -15.27 -28.12 -8.27
C LYS A 119 -15.61 -27.20 -7.10
N ASP A 120 -14.72 -27.10 -6.12
CA ASP A 120 -14.92 -26.29 -4.92
C ASP A 120 -14.48 -24.84 -5.18
N VAL A 121 -15.27 -24.12 -5.98
CA VAL A 121 -15.05 -22.70 -6.30
C VAL A 121 -16.16 -21.84 -5.72
N GLU A 122 -15.79 -20.79 -5.00
CA GLU A 122 -16.74 -19.83 -4.40
C GLU A 122 -16.21 -18.39 -4.55
N ALA A 123 -17.01 -17.51 -5.14
CA ALA A 123 -16.83 -16.06 -4.98
C ALA A 123 -17.85 -15.55 -3.96
N LYS A 124 -17.41 -14.85 -2.92
CA LYS A 124 -18.30 -14.30 -1.89
C LYS A 124 -17.93 -12.90 -1.44
N ALA A 125 -18.90 -12.17 -0.91
CA ALA A 125 -18.66 -10.85 -0.33
C ALA A 125 -17.71 -10.92 0.88
N GLY A 126 -16.75 -10.00 0.93
CA GLY A 126 -15.83 -9.79 2.04
C GLY A 126 -16.49 -9.09 3.22
N VAL A 127 -15.71 -8.70 4.23
CA VAL A 127 -16.23 -7.99 5.41
C VAL A 127 -16.76 -6.61 5.03
N HIS A 128 -16.03 -5.88 4.20
CA HIS A 128 -16.42 -4.57 3.66
C HIS A 128 -17.25 -4.75 2.38
N MET A 129 -18.21 -3.84 2.17
CA MET A 129 -19.02 -3.83 0.94
C MET A 129 -18.11 -3.63 -0.27
N GLY A 130 -18.38 -4.33 -1.37
CA GLY A 130 -17.62 -4.14 -2.61
C GLY A 130 -16.24 -4.79 -2.66
N THR A 131 -15.78 -5.42 -1.58
CA THR A 131 -14.68 -6.39 -1.64
C THR A 131 -15.24 -7.80 -1.78
N PHE A 132 -14.70 -8.57 -2.71
CA PHE A 132 -15.09 -9.96 -2.96
C PHE A 132 -13.88 -10.89 -2.83
N LYS A 133 -14.10 -12.06 -2.24
CA LYS A 133 -13.08 -13.09 -2.04
C LYS A 133 -13.38 -14.28 -2.94
N VAL A 134 -12.39 -14.72 -3.72
CA VAL A 134 -12.49 -15.92 -4.56
C VAL A 134 -11.69 -17.06 -3.92
N PHE A 135 -12.38 -18.16 -3.67
CA PHE A 135 -11.83 -19.39 -3.12
C PHE A 135 -11.81 -20.49 -4.17
N VAL A 136 -10.71 -21.26 -4.18
CA VAL A 136 -10.55 -22.47 -4.99
C VAL A 136 -10.04 -23.57 -4.08
N ASN A 137 -10.76 -24.69 -4.00
CA ASN A 137 -10.45 -25.80 -3.10
C ASN A 137 -10.20 -25.33 -1.65
N PHE A 138 -11.06 -24.41 -1.19
CA PHE A 138 -11.01 -23.78 0.14
C PHE A 138 -9.81 -22.87 0.41
N ILE A 139 -8.93 -22.66 -0.57
CA ILE A 139 -7.82 -21.71 -0.49
C ILE A 139 -8.31 -20.35 -0.98
N ALA A 140 -8.05 -19.28 -0.22
CA ALA A 140 -8.31 -17.91 -0.64
C ALA A 140 -7.26 -17.50 -1.68
N ILE A 141 -7.69 -17.20 -2.91
CA ILE A 141 -6.78 -16.92 -4.03
C ILE A 141 -6.69 -15.43 -4.33
N ALA A 142 -7.82 -14.72 -4.21
CA ALA A 142 -7.89 -13.32 -4.59
C ALA A 142 -8.91 -12.54 -3.76
N ASP A 143 -8.53 -11.29 -3.45
CA ASP A 143 -9.38 -10.23 -2.93
C ASP A 143 -9.56 -9.16 -4.00
N ILE A 144 -10.80 -8.99 -4.47
CA ILE A 144 -11.18 -8.10 -5.55
C ILE A 144 -11.98 -6.95 -4.96
N THR A 145 -11.39 -5.77 -4.90
CA THR A 145 -12.02 -4.61 -4.25
C THR A 145 -12.51 -3.61 -5.28
N TYR A 146 -13.78 -3.21 -5.14
CA TYR A 146 -14.37 -2.17 -5.96
C TYR A 146 -13.65 -0.84 -5.75
N MET A 147 -13.31 -0.18 -6.85
CA MET A 147 -12.77 1.18 -6.86
C MET A 147 -13.65 2.04 -7.76
N HIS A 148 -14.03 3.24 -7.29
CA HIS A 148 -14.78 4.19 -8.12
C HIS A 148 -14.02 4.45 -9.43
N LYS A 149 -14.73 4.50 -10.56
CA LYS A 149 -14.10 4.52 -11.89
C LYS A 149 -13.08 5.65 -12.05
N GLU A 150 -13.39 6.85 -11.56
CA GLU A 150 -12.48 8.00 -11.63
C GLU A 150 -11.16 7.74 -10.88
N LEU A 151 -11.23 7.21 -9.66
CA LEU A 151 -10.04 6.84 -8.89
C LEU A 151 -9.30 5.67 -9.54
N TYR A 152 -10.04 4.66 -10.04
CA TYR A 152 -9.46 3.52 -10.73
C TYR A 152 -8.65 3.96 -11.95
N ASP A 153 -9.21 4.83 -12.79
CA ASP A 153 -8.57 5.32 -13.99
C ASP A 153 -7.30 6.12 -13.65
N ALA A 154 -7.34 6.96 -12.62
CA ALA A 154 -6.19 7.73 -12.16
C ALA A 154 -5.06 6.84 -11.62
N ILE A 155 -5.38 5.87 -10.76
CA ILE A 155 -4.41 4.92 -10.18
C ILE A 155 -3.86 4.00 -11.27
N HIS A 156 -4.70 3.52 -12.19
CA HIS A 156 -4.30 2.66 -13.30
C HIS A 156 -3.35 3.40 -14.24
N LYS A 157 -3.61 4.68 -14.54
CA LYS A 157 -2.74 5.51 -15.39
C LYS A 157 -1.31 5.60 -14.85
N ASP A 158 -1.16 5.76 -13.54
CA ASP A 158 0.14 5.93 -12.88
C ASP A 158 0.75 4.61 -12.35
N SER A 159 0.08 3.49 -12.60
CA SER A 159 0.51 2.18 -12.12
C SER A 159 1.86 1.74 -12.69
N ILE A 160 2.58 0.91 -11.92
CA ILE A 160 3.83 0.30 -12.36
C ILE A 160 3.51 -1.04 -13.01
N LEU A 161 3.83 -1.18 -14.31
CA LEU A 161 3.63 -2.42 -15.07
C LEU A 161 4.87 -3.32 -14.93
N ILE A 162 4.70 -4.51 -14.34
CA ILE A 162 5.77 -5.52 -14.23
C ILE A 162 5.20 -6.86 -14.71
N ALA A 163 5.84 -7.46 -15.72
CA ALA A 163 5.41 -8.72 -16.32
C ALA A 163 3.92 -8.75 -16.74
N GLY A 164 3.39 -7.61 -17.21
CA GLY A 164 2.00 -7.47 -17.65
C GLY A 164 1.00 -7.18 -16.52
N ILE A 165 1.39 -7.26 -15.25
CA ILE A 165 0.53 -6.94 -14.11
C ILE A 165 0.72 -5.46 -13.73
N HIS A 166 -0.39 -4.75 -13.58
CA HIS A 166 -0.41 -3.38 -13.07
C HIS A 166 -0.35 -3.39 -11.54
N TYR A 167 0.61 -2.68 -10.96
CA TYR A 167 0.74 -2.48 -9.52
C TYR A 167 0.44 -1.02 -9.17
N ALA A 168 -0.33 -0.80 -8.11
CA ALA A 168 -0.72 0.53 -7.67
C ALA A 168 0.52 1.44 -7.49
N PRO A 169 0.40 2.74 -7.86
CA PRO A 169 1.51 3.66 -7.79
C PRO A 169 2.04 3.82 -6.36
N PRO A 170 3.36 4.06 -6.18
CA PRO A 170 3.96 4.18 -4.86
C PRO A 170 3.30 5.22 -3.95
N ASP A 171 2.84 6.33 -4.52
CA ASP A 171 2.22 7.41 -3.74
C ASP A 171 0.81 7.02 -3.23
N PHE A 172 0.06 6.23 -4.00
CA PHE A 172 -1.18 5.62 -3.55
C PHE A 172 -0.94 4.51 -2.50
N LEU A 173 0.07 3.67 -2.68
CA LEU A 173 0.46 2.68 -1.66
C LEU A 173 0.86 3.37 -0.35
N ARG A 174 1.63 4.47 -0.45
CA ARG A 174 2.02 5.30 0.69
C ARG A 174 0.80 5.92 1.39
N MET A 175 -0.15 6.44 0.62
CA MET A 175 -1.44 6.93 1.14
C MET A 175 -2.11 5.89 2.02
N SER A 176 -2.27 4.67 1.51
CA SER A 176 -2.95 3.59 2.25
C SER A 176 -2.23 3.23 3.55
N MET A 177 -0.90 3.29 3.58
CA MET A 177 -0.12 3.02 4.79
C MET A 177 -0.24 4.15 5.82
N TYR A 178 -0.21 5.41 5.38
CA TYR A 178 -0.45 6.55 6.28
C TYR A 178 -1.87 6.56 6.83
N LEU A 179 -2.84 6.17 6.01
CA LEU A 179 -4.22 6.01 6.43
C LEU A 179 -4.33 5.04 7.62
N GLU A 180 -3.70 3.88 7.55
CA GLU A 180 -3.66 2.91 8.65
C GLU A 180 -2.95 3.46 9.90
N LEU A 181 -1.79 4.11 9.73
CA LEU A 181 -1.02 4.70 10.85
C LEU A 181 -1.72 5.91 11.50
N SER A 182 -2.64 6.55 10.78
CA SER A 182 -3.42 7.68 11.28
C SER A 182 -4.64 7.27 12.11
N ARG A 183 -4.97 5.97 12.20
CA ARG A 183 -6.21 5.45 12.81
C ARG A 183 -5.95 4.74 14.15
N PRO A 184 -5.81 5.44 15.28
CA PRO A 184 -5.48 4.81 16.57
C PRO A 184 -6.60 3.91 17.12
N LYS A 185 -7.83 4.05 16.63
CA LYS A 185 -8.95 3.15 16.96
C LYS A 185 -9.17 2.04 15.92
N GLY A 186 -8.38 2.02 14.84
CA GLY A 186 -8.40 0.98 13.81
C GLY A 186 -7.65 -0.28 14.24
N ASP A 187 -7.18 -1.08 13.27
CA ASP A 187 -6.41 -2.29 13.56
C ASP A 187 -4.92 -1.98 13.83
N ILE A 188 -4.64 -1.59 15.07
CA ILE A 188 -3.28 -1.25 15.53
C ILE A 188 -2.31 -2.44 15.51
N SER A 189 -2.81 -3.68 15.44
CA SER A 189 -1.94 -4.88 15.38
C SER A 189 -1.08 -4.89 14.10
N ARG A 190 -1.51 -4.15 13.07
CA ARG A 190 -0.83 -4.06 11.78
C ARG A 190 0.24 -2.97 11.74
N TRP A 191 0.24 -2.03 12.68
CA TRP A 191 1.06 -0.81 12.60
C TRP A 191 2.55 -1.08 12.43
N GLU A 192 3.10 -2.07 13.15
CA GLU A 192 4.52 -2.42 13.03
C GLU A 192 4.85 -2.88 11.60
N LYS A 193 4.02 -3.77 11.05
CA LYS A 193 4.18 -4.29 9.68
C LYS A 193 4.00 -3.19 8.64
N VAL A 194 3.02 -2.30 8.83
CA VAL A 194 2.76 -1.15 7.96
C VAL A 194 3.95 -0.19 7.96
N LEU A 195 4.48 0.17 9.13
CA LEU A 195 5.62 1.09 9.24
C LEU A 195 6.89 0.53 8.59
N LYS A 196 7.19 -0.76 8.79
CA LYS A 196 8.34 -1.43 8.14
C LYS A 196 8.24 -1.36 6.61
N ARG A 197 7.06 -1.65 6.06
CA ARG A 197 6.79 -1.58 4.62
C ARG A 197 6.83 -0.16 4.07
N LEU A 198 6.28 0.80 4.82
CA LEU A 198 6.34 2.22 4.47
C LEU A 198 7.78 2.71 4.39
N ASN A 199 8.65 2.31 5.33
CA ASN A 199 10.07 2.67 5.29
C ASN A 199 10.78 2.08 4.06
N LEU A 200 10.56 0.80 3.75
CA LEU A 200 11.11 0.17 2.54
C LEU A 200 10.61 0.87 1.27
N LEU A 201 9.31 1.17 1.20
CA LEU A 201 8.74 1.88 0.06
C LEU A 201 9.39 3.26 -0.10
N ASN A 202 9.53 4.02 0.99
CA ASN A 202 10.14 5.35 0.96
C ASN A 202 11.62 5.35 0.58
N GLU A 203 12.35 4.29 0.92
CA GLU A 203 13.76 4.12 0.55
C GLU A 203 13.92 3.92 -0.97
N HIS A 204 13.09 3.07 -1.57
CA HIS A 204 13.21 2.71 -2.99
C HIS A 204 12.38 3.60 -3.93
N TYR A 205 11.29 4.18 -3.41
CA TYR A 205 10.37 5.05 -4.12
C TYR A 205 10.17 6.32 -3.28
N PRO A 206 11.13 7.26 -3.26
CA PRO A 206 10.93 8.55 -2.62
C PRO A 206 9.83 9.34 -3.33
N ILE A 207 9.13 10.23 -2.60
CA ILE A 207 8.13 11.13 -3.18
C ILE A 207 8.80 11.98 -4.27
N LYS A 208 8.36 11.77 -5.52
CA LYS A 208 8.85 12.54 -6.65
C LYS A 208 8.08 13.85 -6.73
N ILE A 209 8.80 14.96 -6.78
CA ILE A 209 8.23 16.27 -7.08
C ILE A 209 8.60 16.66 -8.50
N SER A 210 7.72 17.39 -9.18
CA SER A 210 8.13 18.14 -10.37
C SER A 210 9.08 19.27 -9.93
N ASN A 211 9.93 19.75 -10.84
CA ASN A 211 10.90 20.82 -10.55
C ASN A 211 10.25 22.20 -10.25
N LYS A 212 8.93 22.26 -10.01
CA LYS A 212 8.13 23.48 -9.88
C LYS A 212 7.76 23.85 -8.44
N CYS A 213 8.38 23.22 -7.43
CA CYS A 213 8.10 23.56 -6.02
C CYS A 213 8.53 24.98 -5.61
N GLU A 214 9.34 25.67 -6.42
CA GLU A 214 9.96 26.96 -6.08
C GLU A 214 9.06 28.18 -6.33
N LYS A 215 7.93 28.03 -7.02
CA LYS A 215 6.96 29.12 -7.24
C LYS A 215 5.54 28.62 -7.01
N LEU A 216 5.23 28.31 -5.76
CA LEU A 216 3.84 28.21 -5.32
C LEU A 216 3.29 29.62 -5.21
N ASP A 217 2.95 30.19 -6.36
CA ASP A 217 2.39 31.53 -6.47
C ASP A 217 1.14 31.65 -5.61
N THR A 218 1.03 32.84 -5.04
CA THR A 218 0.00 33.30 -4.14
C THR A 218 -1.39 33.06 -4.75
N ASN A 219 -2.08 32.04 -4.24
CA ASN A 219 -3.54 32.01 -4.32
C ASN A 219 -4.07 33.39 -3.85
N VAL A 220 -5.18 33.85 -4.42
CA VAL A 220 -5.83 35.10 -4.03
C VAL A 220 -5.97 35.13 -2.50
N ILE A 221 -5.25 36.06 -1.86
CA ILE A 221 -5.22 36.18 -0.42
C ILE A 221 -6.51 36.89 -0.02
N HIS A 222 -7.37 36.22 0.76
CA HIS A 222 -8.51 36.87 1.37
C HIS A 222 -8.04 38.04 2.24
N LYS A 223 -8.88 39.07 2.35
CA LYS A 223 -8.61 40.19 3.27
C LYS A 223 -8.35 39.64 4.68
N ASP A 224 -7.42 40.28 5.40
CA ASP A 224 -6.99 39.85 6.74
C ASP A 224 -8.16 39.61 7.70
N ASN A 225 -9.18 40.46 7.65
CA ASN A 225 -10.38 40.31 8.47
C ASN A 225 -11.11 38.97 8.19
N ILE A 226 -11.35 38.62 6.93
CA ILE A 226 -12.00 37.36 6.52
C ILE A 226 -11.17 36.18 7.01
N TYR A 227 -9.85 36.24 6.80
CA TYR A 227 -8.93 35.19 7.24
C TYR A 227 -9.00 34.95 8.76
N PHE A 228 -8.92 36.01 9.57
CA PHE A 228 -8.93 35.88 11.03
C PHE A 228 -10.29 35.45 11.58
N ILE A 229 -11.40 36.00 11.06
CA ILE A 229 -12.76 35.57 11.43
C ILE A 229 -12.92 34.08 11.16
N THR A 230 -12.50 33.63 9.96
CA THR A 230 -12.59 32.23 9.56
C THR A 230 -11.74 31.34 10.46
N ARG A 231 -10.46 31.69 10.65
CA ARG A 231 -9.55 30.94 11.53
C ARG A 231 -10.12 30.81 12.94
N ASP A 232 -10.54 31.92 13.53
CA ASP A 232 -11.00 31.94 14.91
C ASP A 232 -12.30 31.18 15.06
N ASN A 233 -13.23 31.33 14.11
CA ASN A 233 -14.45 30.53 14.09
C ASN A 233 -14.16 29.03 13.99
N LEU A 234 -13.27 28.61 13.10
CA LEU A 234 -12.89 27.20 12.95
C LEU A 234 -12.24 26.64 14.24
N ILE A 235 -11.33 27.41 14.86
CA ILE A 235 -10.73 27.04 16.15
C ILE A 235 -11.79 26.86 17.23
N ASP A 236 -12.71 27.83 17.35
CA ASP A 236 -13.75 27.81 18.39
C ASP A 236 -14.75 26.65 18.19
N GLN A 237 -14.90 26.17 16.95
CA GLN A 237 -15.68 24.96 16.63
C GLN A 237 -14.94 23.64 16.91
N GLY A 238 -13.65 23.68 17.27
CA GLY A 238 -12.85 22.51 17.60
C GLY A 238 -12.54 21.58 16.41
N VAL A 239 -12.62 22.09 15.17
CA VAL A 239 -12.31 21.32 13.95
C VAL A 239 -10.82 20.97 13.89
N ILE A 240 -10.47 19.97 13.08
CA ILE A 240 -9.07 19.56 12.91
C ILE A 240 -8.50 20.20 11.65
N PHE A 241 -7.46 21.02 11.79
CA PHE A 241 -6.77 21.59 10.62
C PHE A 241 -5.79 20.56 10.04
N PHE A 242 -5.85 20.34 8.73
CA PHE A 242 -4.91 19.47 8.01
C PHE A 242 -4.33 20.13 6.75
N GLY A 243 -4.89 21.27 6.34
CA GLY A 243 -4.49 22.03 5.16
C GLY A 243 -3.28 22.93 5.30
N THR A 244 -3.21 23.95 4.45
CA THR A 244 -2.11 24.94 4.43
C THR A 244 -1.85 25.57 5.81
N TYR A 245 -2.89 25.84 6.60
CA TYR A 245 -2.72 26.37 7.97
C TYR A 245 -1.92 25.41 8.86
N ALA A 246 -2.24 24.11 8.85
CA ALA A 246 -1.49 23.09 9.58
C ALA A 246 -0.04 22.98 9.09
N VAL A 247 0.16 23.00 7.77
CA VAL A 247 1.50 22.94 7.14
C VAL A 247 2.38 24.10 7.59
N SER A 248 1.82 25.32 7.68
CA SER A 248 2.58 26.49 8.16
C SER A 248 3.04 26.33 9.62
N LEU A 249 2.23 25.71 10.48
CA LEU A 249 2.60 25.41 11.86
C LEU A 249 3.73 24.38 11.95
N TYR A 250 3.71 23.34 11.11
CA TYR A 250 4.82 22.39 10.98
C TYR A 250 6.10 23.06 10.48
N SER A 251 5.98 23.98 9.52
CA SER A 251 7.10 24.76 8.99
C SER A 251 7.78 25.59 10.09
N ASN A 252 6.99 26.28 10.92
CA ASN A 252 7.51 27.12 12.00
C ASN A 252 8.29 26.36 13.07
N GLN A 253 8.02 25.06 13.27
CA GLN A 253 8.81 24.22 14.18
C GLN A 253 10.23 23.95 13.64
N THR A 254 10.39 23.95 12.32
CA THR A 254 11.63 23.55 11.63
C THR A 254 12.43 24.77 11.18
N TYR A 255 11.75 25.78 10.63
CA TYR A 255 12.34 26.99 10.06
C TYR A 255 11.91 28.17 10.92
N LYS A 256 12.81 28.63 11.81
CA LYS A 256 12.51 29.59 12.88
C LYS A 256 12.03 30.98 12.45
N LYS A 257 11.82 31.30 11.14
CA LYS A 257 11.38 32.66 10.72
C LYS A 257 10.99 32.90 9.24
N GLU A 258 11.04 31.94 8.31
CA GLU A 258 11.07 32.29 6.88
C GLU A 258 9.77 32.12 6.07
N HIS A 259 8.70 31.53 6.62
CA HIS A 259 7.47 31.30 5.85
C HIS A 259 6.19 31.67 6.62
N ASN A 260 6.07 32.94 7.03
CA ASN A 260 4.76 33.53 7.37
C ASN A 260 3.97 33.83 6.08
N GLN A 261 3.71 32.81 5.26
CA GLN A 261 2.79 32.97 4.13
C GLN A 261 1.36 32.90 4.69
N LYS A 262 0.63 34.02 4.63
CA LYS A 262 -0.81 34.04 4.86
C LYS A 262 -1.44 33.04 3.89
N THR A 263 -2.17 32.07 4.44
CA THR A 263 -2.78 31.02 3.62
C THR A 263 -4.04 31.58 2.96
N SER A 264 -4.28 31.21 1.70
CA SER A 264 -5.50 31.65 1.02
C SER A 264 -6.72 30.91 1.53
N ASN A 265 -6.61 29.63 1.87
CA ASN A 265 -7.76 28.78 2.21
C ASN A 265 -7.44 27.90 3.42
N PHE A 266 -8.47 27.35 4.04
CA PHE A 266 -8.38 26.36 5.12
C PHE A 266 -8.89 25.01 4.65
N ASP A 267 -8.22 23.93 5.07
CA ASP A 267 -8.72 22.56 4.93
C ASP A 267 -8.85 21.97 6.33
N VAL A 268 -10.08 21.58 6.68
CA VAL A 268 -10.44 21.11 8.02
C VAL A 268 -11.29 19.85 7.99
N ILE A 269 -11.21 19.07 9.06
CA ILE A 269 -12.06 17.89 9.28
C ILE A 269 -13.13 18.26 10.32
N SER A 270 -14.39 17.93 10.01
CA SER A 270 -15.53 18.11 10.91
C SER A 270 -16.50 16.94 10.81
N ASP A 271 -17.00 16.43 11.95
CA ASP A 271 -18.01 15.37 11.99
C ASP A 271 -19.34 15.81 11.38
N ASN A 272 -19.60 17.11 11.35
CA ASN A 272 -20.78 17.69 10.73
C ASN A 272 -20.38 18.89 9.84
N PRO A 273 -19.98 18.61 8.58
CA PRO A 273 -19.56 19.65 7.64
C PRO A 273 -20.63 20.72 7.41
N GLU A 274 -21.91 20.33 7.34
CA GLU A 274 -23.04 21.24 7.12
C GLU A 274 -23.19 22.25 8.25
N ARG A 275 -23.19 21.77 9.50
CA ARG A 275 -23.25 22.63 10.67
C ARG A 275 -22.02 23.53 10.76
N CYS A 276 -20.85 23.00 10.45
CA CYS A 276 -19.60 23.78 10.46
C CYS A 276 -19.66 24.93 9.45
N ALA A 277 -20.10 24.65 8.22
CA ALA A 277 -20.28 25.62 7.16
C ALA A 277 -21.35 26.67 7.52
N LEU A 278 -22.46 26.24 8.12
CA LEU A 278 -23.54 27.12 8.55
C LEU A 278 -23.07 28.13 9.60
N ILE A 279 -22.39 27.65 10.66
CA ILE A 279 -21.87 28.52 11.72
C ILE A 279 -20.85 29.51 11.13
N LEU A 280 -19.95 29.06 10.25
CA LEU A 280 -18.99 29.94 9.60
C LEU A 280 -19.68 31.02 8.76
N LYS A 281 -20.69 30.63 7.97
CA LYS A 281 -21.49 31.55 7.16
C LYS A 281 -22.14 32.63 8.03
N GLU A 282 -22.81 32.24 9.11
CA GLU A 282 -23.44 33.20 10.03
C GLU A 282 -22.43 34.17 10.66
N GLN A 283 -21.24 33.70 11.01
CA GLN A 283 -20.19 34.57 11.56
C GLN A 283 -19.67 35.58 10.53
N LEU A 284 -19.45 35.15 9.28
CA LEU A 284 -19.03 36.04 8.20
C LEU A 284 -20.11 37.11 7.92
N GLU A 285 -21.38 36.72 7.88
CA GLU A 285 -22.51 37.65 7.68
C GLU A 285 -22.62 38.68 8.80
N ARG A 286 -22.43 38.27 10.07
CA ARG A 286 -22.38 39.21 11.22
C ARG A 286 -21.28 40.25 11.11
N HIS A 287 -20.21 39.97 10.38
CA HIS A 287 -19.12 40.89 10.10
C HIS A 287 -19.28 41.65 8.78
N ASN A 288 -20.50 41.69 8.21
CA ASN A 288 -20.83 42.37 6.95
C ASN A 288 -20.06 41.82 5.72
N ILE A 289 -19.60 40.56 5.80
CA ILE A 289 -19.00 39.86 4.66
C ILE A 289 -20.13 39.14 3.94
N ASN A 290 -20.52 39.67 2.78
CA ASN A 290 -21.62 39.17 1.97
C ASN A 290 -21.09 38.33 0.78
N LYS A 291 -21.99 37.72 -0.01
CA LYS A 291 -21.65 36.85 -1.16
C LYS A 291 -20.93 35.55 -0.78
N ILE A 292 -21.48 34.87 0.21
CA ILE A 292 -21.01 33.56 0.65
C ILE A 292 -21.78 32.48 -0.10
N LYS A 293 -21.08 31.52 -0.71
CA LYS A 293 -21.65 30.34 -1.37
C LYS A 293 -21.12 29.07 -0.71
N THR A 294 -21.99 28.08 -0.52
CA THR A 294 -21.62 26.74 -0.07
C THR A 294 -21.87 25.74 -1.19
N ILE A 295 -20.88 24.90 -1.52
CA ILE A 295 -20.99 23.85 -2.53
C ILE A 295 -20.77 22.50 -1.83
N ASN A 296 -21.72 21.59 -1.99
CA ASN A 296 -21.63 20.23 -1.44
C ASN A 296 -21.04 19.29 -2.49
N HIS A 297 -20.00 18.56 -2.11
CA HIS A 297 -19.35 17.56 -2.93
C HIS A 297 -19.64 16.17 -2.36
N SER A 298 -20.15 15.27 -3.20
CA SER A 298 -20.43 13.89 -2.81
C SER A 298 -19.13 13.10 -2.63
N ALA A 299 -19.19 12.02 -1.84
CA ALA A 299 -18.03 11.14 -1.67
C ALA A 299 -17.64 10.45 -3.00
N ILE A 300 -16.34 10.28 -3.22
CA ILE A 300 -15.80 9.52 -4.35
C ILE A 300 -15.17 8.24 -3.79
N GLY A 301 -15.89 7.12 -3.95
CA GLY A 301 -15.53 5.85 -3.35
C GLY A 301 -15.42 5.92 -1.81
N GLU A 302 -14.58 5.07 -1.23
CA GLU A 302 -14.35 5.03 0.22
C GLU A 302 -13.24 5.97 0.71
N LEU A 303 -12.51 6.59 -0.23
CA LEU A 303 -11.27 7.31 0.07
C LEU A 303 -11.44 8.83 0.15
N LEU A 304 -12.27 9.42 -0.73
CA LEU A 304 -12.57 10.85 -0.69
C LEU A 304 -13.96 11.07 -0.07
N PRO A 305 -14.05 11.55 1.18
CA PRO A 305 -15.33 11.76 1.83
C PRO A 305 -16.13 12.90 1.19
N GLU A 306 -17.42 12.90 1.53
CA GLU A 306 -18.25 14.09 1.34
C GLU A 306 -17.61 15.29 2.03
N HIS A 307 -17.68 16.44 1.36
CA HIS A 307 -17.11 17.66 1.87
C HIS A 307 -17.85 18.88 1.35
N ILE A 308 -17.74 19.98 2.10
CA ILE A 308 -18.36 21.25 1.76
C ILE A 308 -17.26 22.26 1.47
N GLU A 309 -17.41 22.95 0.35
CA GLU A 309 -16.61 24.09 -0.03
C GLU A 309 -17.37 25.38 0.30
N VAL A 310 -16.76 26.27 1.08
CA VAL A 310 -17.27 27.60 1.39
C VAL A 310 -16.48 28.60 0.58
N LEU A 311 -17.17 29.41 -0.23
CA LEU A 311 -16.59 30.46 -1.07
C LEU A 311 -17.05 31.85 -0.61
N VAL A 312 -16.17 32.83 -0.70
CA VAL A 312 -16.47 34.26 -0.56
C VAL A 312 -16.03 34.95 -1.83
N ASP A 313 -16.93 35.73 -2.45
CA ASP A 313 -16.66 36.38 -3.75
C ASP A 313 -16.19 35.38 -4.83
N ASN A 314 -16.75 34.16 -4.84
CA ASN A 314 -16.37 33.02 -5.70
C ASN A 314 -14.91 32.54 -5.53
N ILE A 315 -14.21 32.98 -4.49
CA ILE A 315 -12.89 32.48 -4.13
C ILE A 315 -13.06 31.46 -3.01
N PRO A 316 -12.54 30.24 -3.14
CA PRO A 316 -12.65 29.24 -2.08
C PRO A 316 -11.98 29.74 -0.79
N LEU A 317 -12.64 29.55 0.35
CA LEU A 317 -12.19 30.01 1.67
C LEU A 317 -11.91 28.82 2.59
N VAL A 318 -12.83 27.86 2.65
CA VAL A 318 -12.68 26.64 3.48
C VAL A 318 -13.18 25.42 2.73
N PHE A 319 -12.44 24.32 2.81
CA PHE A 319 -12.92 22.98 2.52
C PHE A 319 -13.10 22.20 3.84
N ILE A 320 -14.33 21.72 4.08
CA ILE A 320 -14.72 21.04 5.32
C ILE A 320 -15.04 19.58 4.98
N TYR A 321 -14.13 18.68 5.33
CA TYR A 321 -14.25 17.26 5.02
C TYR A 321 -14.86 16.49 6.19
N LYS A 322 -15.75 15.56 5.88
CA LYS A 322 -16.21 14.58 6.86
C LYS A 322 -15.12 13.53 7.12
N PRO A 323 -14.85 13.12 8.37
CA PRO A 323 -13.92 12.04 8.61
C PRO A 323 -14.48 10.69 8.12
N ILE A 324 -13.66 9.92 7.40
CA ILE A 324 -13.97 8.52 7.01
C ILE A 324 -13.68 7.53 8.14
N ALA A 325 -12.91 7.94 9.15
CA ALA A 325 -12.45 7.12 10.27
C ALA A 325 -12.07 8.02 11.46
N CYS A 326 -11.63 7.43 12.58
CA CYS A 326 -11.07 8.21 13.67
C CYS A 326 -9.61 8.55 13.34
N HIS A 327 -9.34 9.76 12.86
CA HIS A 327 -8.00 10.20 12.47
C HIS A 327 -7.29 10.93 13.60
N ASN A 328 -6.03 10.59 13.84
CA ASN A 328 -5.27 11.18 14.92
C ASN A 328 -4.87 12.64 14.64
N TYR A 329 -4.82 13.39 15.73
CA TYR A 329 -4.43 14.78 15.73
C TYR A 329 -3.65 15.11 17.01
N ASN A 330 -3.04 16.29 17.02
CA ASN A 330 -2.31 16.85 18.14
C ASN A 330 -2.95 18.18 18.55
N LYS A 331 -2.93 18.46 19.84
CA LYS A 331 -3.36 19.74 20.41
C LYS A 331 -2.15 20.62 20.65
N ILE A 332 -2.25 21.89 20.26
CA ILE A 332 -1.27 22.92 20.58
C ILE A 332 -1.96 24.15 21.16
N ILE A 333 -1.23 24.91 21.97
CA ILE A 333 -1.72 26.15 22.55
C ILE A 333 -0.99 27.31 21.87
N ILE A 334 -1.75 28.24 21.27
CA ILE A 334 -1.22 29.49 20.72
C ILE A 334 -1.97 30.64 21.39
N GLY A 335 -1.26 31.44 22.20
CA GLY A 335 -1.88 32.40 23.10
C GLY A 335 -2.75 31.67 24.13
N ASN A 336 -4.04 31.98 24.17
CA ASN A 336 -5.01 31.36 25.07
C ASN A 336 -5.97 30.39 24.35
N LYS A 337 -5.68 30.03 23.10
CA LYS A 337 -6.53 29.13 22.31
C LYS A 337 -5.88 27.75 22.15
N GLU A 338 -6.66 26.72 22.37
CA GLU A 338 -6.33 25.34 22.00
C GLU A 338 -6.67 25.14 20.52
N ILE A 339 -5.73 24.60 19.76
CA ILE A 339 -5.86 24.38 18.32
C ILE A 339 -5.58 22.91 18.03
N ASN A 340 -6.49 22.26 17.30
CA ASN A 340 -6.38 20.87 16.89
C ASN A 340 -5.75 20.76 15.50
N ILE A 341 -4.59 20.13 15.41
CA ILE A 341 -3.84 19.97 14.15
C ILE A 341 -3.70 18.48 13.83
N ALA A 342 -4.11 18.07 12.65
CA ALA A 342 -3.92 16.72 12.15
C ALA A 342 -2.45 16.31 12.23
N SER A 343 -2.18 15.06 12.59
CA SER A 343 -0.81 14.53 12.55
C SER A 343 -0.28 14.53 11.11
N ILE A 344 1.05 14.46 10.94
CA ILE A 344 1.64 14.32 9.59
C ILE A 344 1.11 13.07 8.87
N ASP A 345 0.90 11.97 9.60
CA ASP A 345 0.33 10.74 9.03
C ASP A 345 -1.10 10.99 8.49
N THR A 346 -1.94 11.71 9.24
CA THR A 346 -3.27 12.12 8.80
C THR A 346 -3.18 13.04 7.57
N ILE A 347 -2.36 14.09 7.60
CA ILE A 347 -2.24 15.04 6.47
C ILE A 347 -1.78 14.31 5.21
N LEU A 348 -0.78 13.44 5.31
CA LEU A 348 -0.26 12.68 4.17
C LEU A 348 -1.30 11.70 3.61
N SER A 349 -2.16 11.10 4.46
CA SER A 349 -3.26 10.25 3.97
C SER A 349 -4.24 11.04 3.09
N PHE A 350 -4.61 12.28 3.46
CA PHE A 350 -5.49 13.12 2.66
C PHE A 350 -4.79 13.68 1.41
N TYR A 351 -3.59 14.24 1.56
CA TYR A 351 -2.91 14.90 0.45
C TYR A 351 -2.52 13.93 -0.66
N LEU A 352 -2.11 12.69 -0.31
CA LEU A 352 -1.75 11.70 -1.30
C LEU A 352 -2.98 11.12 -2.01
N VAL A 353 -4.16 11.02 -1.37
CA VAL A 353 -5.38 10.62 -2.10
C VAL A 353 -5.82 11.73 -3.06
N PHE A 354 -5.67 13.01 -2.69
CA PHE A 354 -6.02 14.14 -3.56
C PHE A 354 -5.22 14.18 -4.86
N LEU A 355 -4.04 13.57 -4.92
CA LEU A 355 -3.27 13.42 -6.17
C LEU A 355 -4.01 12.59 -7.23
N TYR A 356 -4.91 11.71 -6.80
CA TYR A 356 -5.68 10.80 -7.65
C TYR A 356 -7.15 11.20 -7.79
N ALA A 357 -7.58 12.25 -7.09
CA ALA A 357 -8.90 12.83 -7.25
C ALA A 357 -8.85 13.85 -8.41
N ASP A 358 -9.62 13.62 -9.46
CA ASP A 358 -9.69 14.50 -10.64
C ASP A 358 -10.53 15.76 -10.35
N MET A 359 -10.07 16.59 -9.40
CA MET A 359 -10.75 17.81 -8.99
C MET A 359 -10.02 19.07 -9.49
N PRO A 360 -10.72 20.01 -10.15
CA PRO A 360 -10.09 21.15 -10.82
C PRO A 360 -9.39 22.14 -9.86
N TYR A 361 -9.75 22.12 -8.58
CA TYR A 361 -9.15 22.98 -7.55
C TYR A 361 -7.91 22.36 -6.89
N TYR A 362 -7.61 21.09 -7.14
CA TYR A 362 -6.38 20.46 -6.67
C TYR A 362 -5.23 20.71 -7.64
N ASN A 363 -4.20 21.39 -7.15
CA ASN A 363 -2.94 21.51 -7.86
C ASN A 363 -2.02 20.36 -7.46
N ILE A 364 -1.86 19.38 -8.35
CA ILE A 364 -1.07 18.16 -8.14
C ILE A 364 0.38 18.49 -7.75
N ASP A 365 1.00 19.48 -8.42
CA ASP A 365 2.37 19.91 -8.10
C ASP A 365 2.43 20.44 -6.65
N LYS A 366 1.48 21.29 -6.24
CA LYS A 366 1.40 21.83 -4.88
C LYS A 366 1.19 20.74 -3.82
N LEU A 367 0.29 19.80 -4.10
CA LEU A 367 0.02 18.67 -3.21
C LEU A 367 1.28 17.80 -3.06
N GLY A 368 1.96 17.47 -4.16
CA GLY A 368 3.20 16.71 -4.16
C GLY A 368 4.33 17.40 -3.40
N CYS A 369 4.53 18.71 -3.62
CA CYS A 369 5.52 19.50 -2.89
C CYS A 369 5.23 19.54 -1.39
N THR A 370 3.95 19.71 -1.01
CA THR A 370 3.53 19.73 0.39
C THR A 370 3.72 18.37 1.05
N ALA A 371 3.35 17.29 0.37
CA ALA A 371 3.54 15.93 0.86
C ALA A 371 5.03 15.61 1.08
N LYS A 372 5.89 15.99 0.14
CA LYS A 372 7.35 15.84 0.29
C LYS A 372 7.88 16.65 1.48
N PHE A 373 7.47 17.90 1.61
CA PHE A 373 7.87 18.76 2.72
C PHE A 373 7.51 18.16 4.09
N LEU A 374 6.25 17.74 4.26
CA LEU A 374 5.78 17.09 5.47
C LEU A 374 6.50 15.78 5.75
N PHE A 375 6.74 14.98 4.70
CA PHE A 375 7.53 13.77 4.80
C PHE A 375 8.93 14.05 5.33
N GLU A 376 9.63 15.06 4.80
CA GLU A 376 10.97 15.42 5.28
C GLU A 376 10.98 15.89 6.74
N ILE A 377 9.98 16.68 7.15
CA ILE A 377 9.80 17.05 8.57
C ILE A 377 9.60 15.82 9.42
N GLN A 378 8.72 14.90 8.99
CA GLN A 378 8.47 13.66 9.70
C GLN A 378 9.74 12.83 9.85
N GLN A 379 10.53 12.66 8.78
CA GLN A 379 11.74 11.85 8.81
C GLN A 379 12.79 12.42 9.75
N LYS A 380 12.97 13.75 9.77
CA LYS A 380 13.90 14.44 10.69
C LYS A 380 13.46 14.31 12.16
N ASN A 381 12.15 14.28 12.42
CA ASN A 381 11.57 14.35 13.76
C ASN A 381 10.85 13.06 14.18
N ARG A 382 11.13 11.91 13.54
CA ARG A 382 10.32 10.69 13.68
C ARG A 382 10.24 10.10 15.10
N ILE A 383 11.17 10.47 15.97
CA ILE A 383 11.22 10.06 17.39
C ILE A 383 10.74 11.16 18.35
N GLU A 384 10.41 12.36 17.84
CA GLU A 384 9.88 13.45 18.64
C GLU A 384 8.45 13.09 19.09
N GLN A 385 8.25 12.93 20.39
CA GLN A 385 6.96 12.57 20.99
C GLN A 385 6.33 13.75 21.73
N ARG A 386 6.43 14.96 21.16
CA ARG A 386 5.97 16.22 21.79
C ARG A 386 5.29 17.18 20.81
N GLY A 387 4.33 17.92 21.32
CA GLY A 387 3.62 18.98 20.58
C GLY A 387 3.03 18.48 19.26
N ILE A 388 3.09 19.33 18.22
CA ILE A 388 2.58 19.02 16.89
C ILE A 388 3.35 17.89 16.17
N LEU A 389 4.60 17.62 16.57
CA LEU A 389 5.47 16.60 15.98
C LEU A 389 5.21 15.18 16.53
N LYS A 390 4.40 15.06 17.59
CA LYS A 390 4.03 13.77 18.16
C LYS A 390 3.36 12.89 17.09
N ARG A 391 3.92 11.71 16.86
CA ARG A 391 3.34 10.68 15.99
C ARG A 391 2.59 9.64 16.81
N PHE A 392 1.70 8.90 16.15
CA PHE A 392 0.93 7.82 16.78
C PHE A 392 0.10 8.29 17.98
N SER A 393 -0.43 9.52 17.93
CA SER A 393 -1.33 10.03 18.96
C SER A 393 -2.58 9.15 19.03
N ILE A 394 -3.04 8.89 20.26
CA ILE A 394 -4.26 8.12 20.54
C ILE A 394 -5.50 9.02 20.39
N ASP A 395 -5.33 10.32 20.64
CA ASP A 395 -6.37 11.32 20.43
C ASP A 395 -6.71 11.38 18.94
N CYS A 396 -7.98 11.13 18.62
CA CYS A 396 -8.47 11.11 17.26
C CYS A 396 -9.86 11.72 17.15
N TYR A 397 -10.15 12.22 15.95
CA TYR A 397 -11.39 12.89 15.58
C TYR A 397 -12.11 12.08 14.51
N GLY A 398 -13.44 11.96 14.62
CA GLY A 398 -14.24 11.04 13.82
C GLY A 398 -14.59 9.74 14.52
N LYS A 399 -15.41 8.93 13.84
CA LYS A 399 -15.84 7.62 14.32
C LYS A 399 -15.12 6.54 13.52
N GLN A 400 -14.43 5.63 14.21
CA GLN A 400 -13.89 4.44 13.57
C GLN A 400 -15.01 3.38 13.45
N PRO A 401 -15.30 2.88 12.23
CA PRO A 401 -16.17 1.72 12.08
C PRO A 401 -15.57 0.50 12.80
N THR A 402 -16.29 -0.06 13.77
CA THR A 402 -15.92 -1.30 14.43
C THR A 402 -16.46 -2.49 13.65
N LEU A 403 -15.91 -3.70 13.89
CA LEU A 403 -16.48 -4.93 13.32
C LEU A 403 -17.96 -5.09 13.65
N ASP A 404 -18.38 -4.71 14.87
CA ASP A 404 -19.77 -4.77 15.27
C ASP A 404 -20.64 -3.73 14.56
N ALA A 405 -20.11 -2.53 14.29
CA ALA A 405 -20.79 -1.53 13.47
C ALA A 405 -20.98 -2.02 12.03
N ILE A 406 -19.94 -2.61 11.42
CA ILE A 406 -20.00 -3.18 10.06
C ILE A 406 -21.01 -4.34 10.00
N ARG A 407 -21.04 -5.20 11.03
CA ARG A 407 -22.03 -6.29 11.14
C ARG A 407 -23.46 -5.75 11.30
N SER A 408 -23.63 -4.69 12.08
CA SER A 408 -24.93 -4.05 12.29
C SER A 408 -25.45 -3.43 11.00
N GLU A 409 -24.59 -2.69 10.29
CA GLU A 409 -24.90 -2.13 8.96
C GLU A 409 -25.27 -3.23 7.96
N LYS A 410 -24.51 -4.33 7.92
CA LYS A 410 -24.85 -5.50 7.10
C LYS A 410 -26.20 -6.11 7.49
N ALA A 411 -26.52 -6.21 8.78
CA ALA A 411 -27.81 -6.73 9.21
C ALA A 411 -28.98 -5.83 8.78
N GLU A 412 -28.79 -4.51 8.83
CA GLU A 412 -29.76 -3.53 8.33
C GLU A 412 -29.93 -3.63 6.80
N LYS A 413 -28.83 -3.65 6.06
CA LYS A 413 -28.84 -3.83 4.60
C LYS A 413 -29.44 -5.16 4.18
N TYR A 414 -29.26 -6.21 4.96
CA TYR A 414 -29.92 -7.49 4.71
C TYR A 414 -31.45 -7.36 4.83
N LYS A 415 -31.96 -6.70 5.88
CA LYS A 415 -33.40 -6.46 6.03
C LYS A 415 -33.96 -5.66 4.86
N GLU A 416 -33.28 -4.58 4.49
CA GLU A 416 -33.64 -3.69 3.38
C GLU A 416 -33.69 -4.43 2.03
N LEU A 417 -32.68 -5.23 1.73
CA LEU A 417 -32.48 -5.83 0.40
C LEU A 417 -32.99 -7.28 0.29
N SER A 418 -33.44 -7.90 1.39
CA SER A 418 -33.85 -9.31 1.45
C SER A 418 -34.94 -9.71 0.45
N ASN A 419 -35.79 -8.76 0.07
CA ASN A 419 -36.87 -8.96 -0.91
C ASN A 419 -36.37 -9.05 -2.36
N ASN A 420 -35.16 -8.54 -2.66
CA ASN A 420 -34.59 -8.53 -4.00
C ASN A 420 -33.15 -9.06 -4.01
N ARG A 421 -33.00 -10.35 -3.69
CA ARG A 421 -31.70 -11.03 -3.58
C ARG A 421 -30.91 -11.14 -4.89
N ASN A 422 -31.58 -10.94 -6.02
CA ASN A 422 -30.95 -10.96 -7.35
C ASN A 422 -30.53 -9.56 -7.81
N SER A 423 -30.74 -8.52 -6.99
CA SER A 423 -30.27 -7.18 -7.31
C SER A 423 -28.76 -7.08 -7.20
N ARG A 424 -28.16 -6.24 -8.05
CA ARG A 424 -26.73 -5.92 -7.97
C ARG A 424 -26.37 -5.40 -6.59
N ASP A 425 -27.21 -4.55 -6.01
CA ASP A 425 -27.01 -3.99 -4.67
C ASP A 425 -26.94 -5.08 -3.61
N TYR A 426 -27.88 -6.04 -3.61
CA TYR A 426 -27.81 -7.17 -2.68
C TYR A 426 -26.51 -7.97 -2.85
N GLU A 427 -26.08 -8.22 -4.08
CA GLU A 427 -24.84 -8.95 -4.36
C GLU A 427 -23.60 -8.17 -3.91
N MET A 428 -23.57 -6.84 -4.02
CA MET A 428 -22.46 -6.02 -3.51
C MET A 428 -22.21 -6.21 -2.02
N TRP A 429 -23.25 -6.54 -1.25
CA TRP A 429 -23.18 -6.77 0.19
C TRP A 429 -23.04 -8.25 0.58
N PHE A 430 -23.72 -9.13 -0.15
CA PHE A 430 -23.99 -10.51 0.27
C PHE A 430 -23.75 -11.55 -0.84
N LEU A 431 -22.91 -11.23 -1.84
CA LEU A 431 -22.55 -12.17 -2.89
C LEU A 431 -22.22 -13.55 -2.30
N LYS A 432 -22.85 -14.58 -2.86
CA LYS A 432 -22.47 -15.97 -2.70
C LYS A 432 -22.66 -16.68 -4.03
N TYR A 433 -21.58 -16.76 -4.78
CA TYR A 433 -21.55 -17.31 -6.13
C TYR A 433 -20.74 -18.60 -6.15
N ILE A 434 -21.41 -19.71 -6.47
CA ILE A 434 -20.80 -21.04 -6.56
C ILE A 434 -21.13 -21.58 -7.96
N PRO A 435 -20.19 -21.51 -8.92
CA PRO A 435 -20.44 -21.86 -10.31
C PRO A 435 -21.08 -23.24 -10.51
N ASP A 436 -20.68 -24.22 -9.70
CA ASP A 436 -21.18 -25.61 -9.76
C ASP A 436 -22.68 -25.73 -9.47
N ARG A 437 -23.23 -24.81 -8.68
CA ARG A 437 -24.66 -24.82 -8.29
C ARG A 437 -25.56 -24.06 -9.26
N ILE A 438 -25.01 -23.56 -10.37
CA ILE A 438 -25.74 -22.73 -11.33
C ILE A 438 -26.15 -23.58 -12.53
N HIS A 439 -27.41 -24.01 -12.54
CA HIS A 439 -27.97 -24.84 -13.62
C HIS A 439 -28.18 -24.07 -14.93
N ASN A 440 -28.52 -22.77 -14.87
CA ASN A 440 -28.77 -21.92 -16.04
C ASN A 440 -27.77 -20.77 -16.11
N ARG A 441 -26.59 -21.01 -16.67
CA ARG A 441 -25.55 -19.98 -16.87
C ARG A 441 -25.93 -18.99 -17.96
N SER A 442 -25.55 -17.72 -17.75
CA SER A 442 -25.68 -16.68 -18.77
C SER A 442 -24.89 -17.04 -20.03
N ASN A 443 -25.32 -16.54 -21.19
CA ASN A 443 -24.59 -16.74 -22.45
C ASN A 443 -23.17 -16.15 -22.39
N TYR A 444 -22.98 -15.07 -21.62
CA TYR A 444 -21.68 -14.49 -21.35
C TYR A 444 -20.76 -15.46 -20.59
N SER A 445 -21.23 -16.01 -19.46
CA SER A 445 -20.49 -17.02 -18.69
C SER A 445 -20.14 -18.24 -19.55
N LYS A 446 -21.10 -18.76 -20.34
CA LYS A 446 -20.85 -19.85 -21.30
C LYS A 446 -19.79 -19.47 -22.35
N SER A 447 -19.83 -18.24 -22.86
CA SER A 447 -18.84 -17.74 -23.83
C SER A 447 -17.44 -17.62 -23.20
N ILE A 448 -17.33 -17.10 -21.98
CA ILE A 448 -16.05 -17.01 -21.26
C ILE A 448 -15.47 -18.40 -21.02
N ILE A 449 -16.28 -19.34 -20.52
CA ILE A 449 -15.89 -20.73 -20.32
C ILE A 449 -15.39 -21.35 -21.63
N ASN A 450 -16.11 -21.15 -22.74
CA ASN A 450 -15.74 -21.71 -24.04
C ASN A 450 -14.47 -21.05 -24.62
N ASN A 451 -14.31 -19.74 -24.48
CA ASN A 451 -13.12 -19.02 -24.92
C ASN A 451 -11.89 -19.41 -24.09
N TYR A 452 -12.05 -19.58 -22.77
CA TYR A 452 -10.98 -20.03 -21.89
C TYR A 452 -10.58 -21.47 -22.20
N LYS A 453 -11.54 -22.39 -22.40
CA LYS A 453 -11.26 -23.77 -22.85
C LYS A 453 -10.47 -23.81 -24.17
N LYS A 454 -10.84 -22.99 -25.15
CA LYS A 454 -10.10 -22.85 -26.43
C LYS A 454 -8.67 -22.32 -26.23
N LYS A 455 -8.43 -21.42 -25.28
CA LYS A 455 -7.08 -20.93 -24.94
C LYS A 455 -6.28 -21.95 -24.12
N ALA A 456 -6.92 -22.67 -23.21
CA ALA A 456 -6.30 -23.71 -22.39
C ALA A 456 -5.79 -24.88 -23.25
N ASP A 457 -6.51 -25.27 -24.31
CA ASP A 457 -6.05 -26.27 -25.28
C ASP A 457 -4.76 -25.84 -26.02
N ILE A 458 -4.53 -24.53 -26.17
CA ILE A 458 -3.31 -23.94 -26.76
C ILE A 458 -2.16 -23.87 -25.74
N ILE A 459 -2.49 -23.72 -24.46
CA ILE A 459 -1.50 -23.67 -23.36
C ILE A 459 -0.98 -25.08 -23.02
N ASP A 460 -1.87 -26.09 -22.99
CA ASP A 460 -1.50 -27.50 -22.78
C ASP A 460 -0.64 -28.07 -23.92
N THR A 461 -0.68 -27.48 -25.11
CA THR A 461 0.21 -27.83 -26.23
C THR A 461 1.60 -27.19 -26.09
N LYS A 462 1.72 -25.98 -25.53
CA LYS A 462 3.01 -25.31 -25.27
C LYS A 462 3.78 -25.91 -24.10
N THR A 463 3.12 -26.26 -22.99
CA THR A 463 3.76 -26.95 -21.84
C THR A 463 4.24 -28.36 -22.21
N LYS A 464 3.60 -29.03 -23.18
CA LYS A 464 4.08 -30.31 -23.77
C LYS A 464 5.28 -30.17 -24.70
N GLU A 465 5.50 -29.00 -25.30
CA GLU A 465 6.68 -28.73 -26.14
C GLU A 465 7.90 -28.30 -25.30
N GLU A 466 7.72 -27.50 -24.25
CA GLU A 466 8.80 -27.09 -23.34
C GLU A 466 9.30 -28.26 -22.47
N SER A 467 8.41 -29.16 -22.04
CA SER A 467 8.80 -30.40 -21.33
C SER A 467 9.59 -31.37 -22.22
N LYS A 468 9.32 -31.41 -23.53
CA LYS A 468 10.14 -32.16 -24.50
C LYS A 468 11.52 -31.53 -24.71
N GLN A 469 11.63 -30.21 -24.80
CA GLN A 469 12.92 -29.53 -24.97
C GLN A 469 13.84 -29.62 -23.73
N ASN A 470 13.28 -29.62 -22.52
CA ASN A 470 14.08 -29.83 -21.30
C ASN A 470 14.57 -31.28 -21.15
N SER A 471 13.78 -32.28 -21.58
CA SER A 471 14.24 -33.68 -21.60
C SER A 471 15.41 -33.94 -22.56
N SER A 472 15.50 -33.18 -23.66
CA SER A 472 16.65 -33.25 -24.59
C SER A 472 17.92 -32.58 -24.05
N LYS A 473 17.82 -31.52 -23.25
CA LYS A 473 18.98 -30.82 -22.64
C LYS A 473 19.60 -31.61 -21.49
N GLU A 474 18.81 -32.28 -20.66
CA GLU A 474 19.32 -33.18 -19.60
C GLU A 474 20.13 -34.36 -20.16
N SER A 475 19.81 -34.81 -21.38
CA SER A 475 20.53 -35.88 -22.07
C SER A 475 21.89 -35.45 -22.67
N GLU A 476 22.12 -34.15 -22.88
CA GLU A 476 23.40 -33.60 -23.33
C GLU A 476 24.33 -33.24 -22.17
N GLU A 477 23.81 -32.74 -21.03
CA GLU A 477 24.61 -32.47 -19.83
C GLU A 477 25.14 -33.77 -19.17
N THR A 478 24.35 -34.85 -19.16
CA THR A 478 24.83 -36.15 -18.65
C THR A 478 25.93 -36.77 -19.53
N LYS A 479 25.97 -36.48 -20.84
CA LYS A 479 27.09 -36.90 -21.72
C LYS A 479 28.38 -36.11 -21.46
N TYR A 480 28.28 -34.81 -21.16
CA TYR A 480 29.44 -33.98 -20.82
C TYR A 480 30.08 -34.36 -19.48
N ASP A 481 29.28 -34.69 -18.47
CA ASP A 481 29.77 -35.06 -17.14
C ASP A 481 30.44 -36.46 -17.09
N THR A 482 30.02 -37.35 -18.00
CA THR A 482 30.62 -38.70 -18.14
C THR A 482 32.00 -38.64 -18.85
N LEU A 483 32.22 -37.64 -19.73
CA LEU A 483 33.50 -37.38 -20.40
C LEU A 483 34.55 -36.69 -19.49
N LEU A 484 34.11 -35.95 -18.46
CA LEU A 484 34.99 -35.31 -17.47
C LEU A 484 35.46 -36.27 -16.37
N LYS A 485 34.66 -37.27 -16.00
CA LYS A 485 35.04 -38.29 -15.00
C LYS A 485 36.04 -39.33 -15.53
N THR A 486 36.14 -39.54 -16.84
CA THR A 486 37.10 -40.46 -17.47
C THR A 486 38.49 -39.86 -17.70
N LYS A 487 38.65 -38.52 -17.65
CA LYS A 487 39.97 -37.86 -17.80
C LYS A 487 40.76 -37.68 -16.49
N ASN A 488 40.12 -37.82 -15.33
CA ASN A 488 40.75 -37.58 -14.02
C ASN A 488 41.40 -38.82 -13.37
N THR A 489 41.36 -39.98 -14.02
CA THR A 489 41.97 -41.24 -13.52
C THR A 489 43.34 -41.57 -14.13
N VAL A 490 43.85 -40.80 -15.09
CA VAL A 490 45.13 -41.12 -15.78
C VAL A 490 46.32 -40.24 -15.35
N ASN A 491 46.12 -39.07 -14.75
CA ASN A 491 47.24 -38.14 -14.44
C ASN A 491 47.68 -38.12 -12.97
N LYS A 492 47.78 -39.30 -12.34
CA LYS A 492 48.42 -39.48 -11.02
C LYS A 492 49.68 -40.35 -11.10
N LYS A 493 50.48 -40.22 -12.16
CA LYS A 493 51.86 -40.74 -12.26
C LYS A 493 52.69 -39.87 -13.20
N ARG A 494 53.25 -38.77 -12.67
CA ARG A 494 54.50 -38.09 -13.11
C ARG A 494 54.64 -36.75 -12.37
N LYS A 495 55.17 -36.82 -11.15
CA LYS A 495 55.75 -35.66 -10.46
C LYS A 495 57.19 -36.03 -10.08
N THR A 496 58.13 -35.67 -10.95
CA THR A 496 59.52 -35.40 -10.59
C THR A 496 60.08 -34.38 -11.58
N ASN A 497 60.69 -33.32 -11.03
CA ASN A 497 61.55 -32.32 -11.68
C ASN A 497 60.94 -31.31 -12.67
N LYS A 498 60.56 -30.13 -12.17
CA LYS A 498 61.29 -28.85 -12.40
C LYS A 498 60.52 -27.67 -11.79
N LYS A 499 61.15 -27.03 -10.79
CA LYS A 499 60.90 -25.62 -10.43
C LYS A 499 61.36 -24.74 -11.59
N LEU A 500 60.55 -23.76 -12.00
CA LEU A 500 60.92 -22.35 -12.27
C LEU A 500 59.93 -21.65 -13.20
N SER A 501 59.64 -20.39 -12.84
CA SER A 501 58.97 -19.31 -13.58
C SER A 501 57.45 -19.17 -13.47
N PHE A 502 57.05 -17.89 -13.48
CA PHE A 502 55.70 -17.33 -13.45
C PHE A 502 54.98 -17.21 -12.10
N LYS A 503 55.65 -16.48 -11.20
CA LYS A 503 55.01 -15.66 -10.17
C LYS A 503 55.30 -14.18 -10.49
N SER A 504 54.60 -13.63 -11.49
CA SER A 504 54.53 -12.19 -11.76
C SER A 504 53.28 -11.90 -12.60
N ASN A 505 52.51 -10.87 -12.21
CA ASN A 505 51.32 -10.30 -12.88
C ASN A 505 49.92 -10.59 -12.32
N PHE A 506 49.73 -10.63 -11.00
CA PHE A 506 48.37 -10.41 -10.45
C PHE A 506 48.30 -9.51 -9.20
N MET A 507 49.38 -8.79 -8.89
CA MET A 507 49.49 -7.90 -7.71
C MET A 507 49.98 -6.50 -8.12
N LYS A 508 49.34 -5.89 -9.13
CA LYS A 508 49.68 -4.51 -9.57
C LYS A 508 48.52 -3.63 -10.05
N LEU A 509 47.25 -4.02 -9.87
CA LEU A 509 46.10 -3.26 -10.40
C LEU A 509 45.10 -2.72 -9.37
N PHE A 510 45.38 -2.81 -8.06
CA PHE A 510 44.46 -2.33 -7.01
C PHE A 510 45.07 -1.34 -6.00
N ARG A 511 46.11 -0.57 -6.37
CA ARG A 511 46.78 0.34 -5.42
C ARG A 511 46.99 1.80 -5.85
N GLU A 512 46.19 2.33 -6.79
CA GLU A 512 46.38 3.72 -7.28
C GLU A 512 45.12 4.62 -7.44
N LYS A 513 44.01 4.39 -6.72
CA LYS A 513 42.92 5.41 -6.64
C LYS A 513 42.36 5.64 -5.23
N ARG A 514 43.22 5.63 -4.22
CA ARG A 514 42.97 6.31 -2.93
C ARG A 514 44.23 7.09 -2.56
N ASN A 515 44.08 8.41 -2.49
CA ASN A 515 45.03 9.45 -2.05
C ASN A 515 45.65 10.30 -3.16
N LYS A 516 44.91 11.31 -3.62
CA LYS A 516 45.41 12.69 -3.83
C LYS A 516 44.26 13.62 -4.21
N THR A 517 43.66 14.30 -3.22
CA THR A 517 43.35 15.75 -3.23
C THR A 517 42.60 16.15 -1.97
N ILE A 518 43.36 16.37 -0.89
CA ILE A 518 43.08 17.43 0.08
C ILE A 518 44.42 18.19 0.22
N LYS A 519 44.32 19.52 0.28
CA LYS A 519 45.35 20.57 0.48
C LYS A 519 46.07 21.11 -0.77
N ASN A 520 45.53 22.16 -1.38
CA ASN A 520 45.79 23.55 -0.97
C ASN A 520 45.16 24.55 -1.96
N MET A 521 43.98 25.09 -1.61
CA MET A 521 43.53 26.51 -1.68
C MET A 521 42.05 26.56 -1.33
#